data_AF-A0A7X0TSS2-F1
#
_entry.id   AF-A0A7X0TSS2-F1
#
_cell.length_a   1.000
_cell.length_b   1.000
_cell.length_c   1.000
_cell.angle_alpha   90.00
_cell.angle_beta   90.00
_cell.angle_gamma   90.00
#
_symmetry.space_group_name_H-M   'P 1'
#
loop_
_entity.id
_entity.type
_entity.pdbx_description
1 polymer ?
#
loop_
_entity_poly.entity_id
_entity_poly.type
_entity_poly.pdbx_seq_one_letter_code
_entity_poly.pdbx_strand_id
1 'polypeptide(L)'
;MLSKNTTKRITVIVLSLSLFALKSSAETAATIELLPGAQVFAQYQDKKPFVANFFTEQSEQEIIDFYQSNYGEITSQTRIKGQLVLKFSSESDNIRIIVSRQSNKHQVDILIN
;
A
#
# COMPACT_ATOMS: atom_id res chain seq x y z
N MET A 1 42.44 63.67 -1.04
CA MET A 1 41.86 62.76 -2.05
C MET A 1 42.06 61.33 -1.57
N LEU A 2 41.05 60.73 -0.95
CA LEU A 2 41.00 59.31 -0.53
C LEU A 2 39.51 58.99 -0.30
N SER A 3 38.88 58.35 -1.30
CA SER A 3 37.46 57.96 -1.26
C SER A 3 37.32 56.64 -0.49
N LYS A 4 36.44 56.62 0.52
CA LYS A 4 36.06 55.40 1.26
C LYS A 4 34.90 54.74 0.51
N ASN A 5 35.14 53.57 -0.08
CA ASN A 5 34.08 52.74 -0.66
C ASN A 5 33.42 51.90 0.42
N THR A 6 32.18 52.25 0.76
CA THR A 6 31.32 51.51 1.68
C THR A 6 30.48 50.50 0.89
N THR A 7 30.96 49.27 0.76
CA THR A 7 30.23 48.18 0.09
C THR A 7 29.10 47.71 0.99
N LYS A 8 27.85 48.09 0.68
CA LYS A 8 26.65 47.52 1.31
C LYS A 8 26.46 46.09 0.83
N ARG A 9 26.50 45.11 1.74
CA ARG A 9 26.15 43.71 1.46
C ARG A 9 24.63 43.58 1.48
N ILE A 10 24.04 43.24 0.34
CA ILE A 10 22.61 42.92 0.21
C ILE A 10 22.48 41.42 0.51
N THR A 11 21.91 41.08 1.66
CA THR A 11 21.56 39.70 1.99
C THR A 11 20.21 39.38 1.35
N VAL A 12 20.20 38.51 0.34
CA VAL A 12 18.97 38.00 -0.28
C VAL A 12 18.52 36.76 0.49
N ILE A 13 17.40 36.88 1.22
CA ILE A 13 16.73 35.75 1.86
C ILE A 13 15.86 35.07 0.80
N VAL A 14 16.30 33.90 0.32
CA VAL A 14 15.50 33.06 -0.57
C VAL A 14 14.49 32.30 0.28
N LEU A 15 13.25 32.76 0.29
CA LEU A 15 12.13 32.05 0.91
C LEU A 15 11.68 30.95 -0.06
N SER A 16 12.26 29.77 0.06
CA SER A 16 11.83 28.57 -0.67
C SER A 16 10.47 28.12 -0.12
N LEU A 17 9.41 28.60 -0.77
CA LEU A 17 8.04 28.13 -0.55
C LEU A 17 7.94 26.71 -1.10
N SER A 18 8.14 25.71 -0.25
CA SER A 18 7.90 24.31 -0.58
C SER A 18 6.42 24.13 -0.86
N LEU A 19 6.06 24.02 -2.14
CA LEU A 19 4.72 23.60 -2.56
C LEU A 19 4.52 22.15 -2.10
N PHE A 20 3.85 21.98 -0.97
CA PHE A 20 3.24 20.70 -0.63
C PHE A 20 2.13 20.46 -1.65
N ALA A 21 2.40 19.57 -2.62
CA ALA A 21 1.37 19.05 -3.49
C ALA A 21 0.37 18.27 -2.63
N LEU A 22 -0.77 18.88 -2.33
CA LEU A 22 -1.94 18.19 -1.80
C LEU A 22 -2.41 17.22 -2.90
N LYS A 23 -2.00 15.96 -2.79
CA LYS A 23 -2.61 14.88 -3.56
C LYS A 23 -4.05 14.74 -3.07
N SER A 24 -5.00 15.27 -3.82
CA SER A 24 -6.41 14.91 -3.71
C SER A 24 -6.51 13.44 -4.09
N SER A 25 -6.64 12.54 -3.12
CA SER A 25 -7.01 11.15 -3.41
C SER A 25 -8.45 11.19 -3.90
N ALA A 26 -8.67 10.83 -5.16
CA ALA A 26 -10.02 10.58 -5.63
C ALA A 26 -10.51 9.34 -4.87
N GLU A 27 -11.59 9.48 -4.12
CA GLU A 27 -12.19 8.38 -3.33
C GLU A 27 -12.49 7.20 -4.26
N THR A 28 -11.60 6.20 -4.26
CA THR A 28 -11.74 4.98 -5.03
C THR A 28 -11.88 3.85 -4.04
N ALA A 29 -13.07 3.24 -3.97
CA ALA A 29 -13.31 2.08 -3.13
C ALA A 29 -12.29 0.98 -3.44
N ALA A 30 -11.76 0.31 -2.41
CA ALA A 30 -10.75 -0.71 -2.60
C ALA A 30 -11.31 -1.90 -3.39
N THR A 31 -10.64 -2.25 -4.49
CA THR A 31 -10.93 -3.41 -5.31
C THR A 31 -10.09 -4.61 -4.86
N ILE A 32 -10.57 -5.83 -5.18
CA ILE A 32 -9.78 -7.03 -5.00
C ILE A 32 -8.69 -7.08 -6.07
N GLU A 33 -7.44 -6.95 -5.65
CA GLU A 33 -6.27 -7.21 -6.49
C GLU A 33 -5.89 -8.69 -6.46
N LEU A 34 -5.75 -9.30 -7.64
CA LEU A 34 -5.36 -10.69 -7.80
C LEU A 34 -3.91 -10.78 -8.29
N LEU A 35 -3.13 -11.68 -7.67
CA LEU A 35 -1.76 -11.95 -8.09
C LEU A 35 -1.70 -12.51 -9.53
N PRO A 36 -0.64 -12.20 -10.29
CA PRO A 36 -0.42 -12.83 -11.59
C PRO A 36 -0.44 -14.37 -11.48
N GLY A 37 -1.27 -15.01 -12.32
CA GLY A 37 -1.43 -16.47 -12.31
C GLY A 37 -2.26 -17.02 -11.15
N ALA A 38 -3.00 -16.17 -10.41
CA ALA A 38 -3.90 -16.60 -9.35
C ALA A 38 -4.91 -17.65 -9.85
N GLN A 39 -4.99 -18.76 -9.12
CA GLN A 39 -5.95 -19.84 -9.36
C GLN A 39 -7.16 -19.61 -8.46
N VAL A 40 -8.07 -18.75 -8.92
CA VAL A 40 -9.25 -18.30 -8.17
C VAL A 40 -10.31 -19.41 -8.10
N PHE A 41 -10.78 -19.69 -6.89
CA PHE A 41 -11.86 -20.66 -6.67
C PHE A 41 -13.07 -20.07 -5.94
N ALA A 42 -12.94 -18.87 -5.35
CA ALA A 42 -14.08 -18.08 -4.88
C ALA A 42 -13.78 -16.58 -5.02
N GLN A 43 -14.76 -15.81 -5.50
CA GLN A 43 -14.71 -14.35 -5.54
C GLN A 43 -16.13 -13.79 -5.44
N TYR A 44 -16.32 -12.77 -4.60
CA TYR A 44 -17.58 -12.03 -4.48
C TYR A 44 -17.26 -10.54 -4.30
N GLN A 45 -17.71 -9.73 -5.26
CA GLN A 45 -17.38 -8.29 -5.32
C GLN A 45 -18.60 -7.42 -5.67
N ASP A 46 -19.81 -7.99 -5.77
CA ASP A 46 -21.02 -7.25 -6.11
C ASP A 46 -21.44 -6.29 -5.00
N LYS A 47 -21.13 -6.65 -3.75
CA LYS A 47 -21.45 -5.88 -2.54
C LYS A 47 -20.45 -6.21 -1.44
N LYS A 48 -20.18 -5.24 -0.56
CA LYS A 48 -19.34 -5.49 0.62
C LYS A 48 -19.97 -6.51 1.58
N PRO A 49 -19.16 -7.36 2.25
CA PRO A 49 -17.71 -7.42 2.14
C PRO A 49 -17.25 -8.06 0.82
N PHE A 50 -16.17 -7.54 0.25
CA PHE A 50 -15.53 -8.18 -0.90
C PHE A 50 -14.64 -9.31 -0.42
N VAL A 51 -14.75 -10.48 -1.05
CA VAL A 51 -13.97 -11.66 -0.69
C VAL A 51 -13.38 -12.32 -1.92
N ALA A 52 -12.15 -12.83 -1.78
CA ALA A 52 -11.56 -13.74 -2.75
C ALA A 52 -10.72 -14.80 -2.04
N ASN A 53 -10.74 -16.01 -2.59
CA ASN A 53 -9.91 -17.13 -2.17
C ASN A 53 -9.27 -17.75 -3.42
N PHE A 54 -7.96 -17.89 -3.38
CA PHE A 54 -7.20 -18.42 -4.52
C PHE A 54 -5.89 -19.06 -4.10
N PHE A 55 -5.33 -19.88 -4.98
CA PHE A 55 -3.97 -20.40 -4.84
C PHE A 55 -2.97 -19.64 -5.72
N THR A 56 -1.72 -19.57 -5.27
CA THR A 56 -0.62 -18.94 -5.99
C THR A 56 0.69 -19.70 -5.79
N GLU A 57 1.57 -19.63 -6.78
CA GLU A 57 2.95 -20.14 -6.71
C GLU A 57 3.93 -19.07 -6.22
N GLN A 58 3.47 -17.82 -6.09
CA GLN A 58 4.25 -16.70 -5.56
C GLN A 58 4.69 -17.02 -4.11
N SER A 59 5.91 -16.63 -3.79
CA SER A 59 6.46 -16.70 -2.44
C SER A 59 5.75 -15.74 -1.48
N GLU A 60 5.87 -15.98 -0.18
CA GLU A 60 5.29 -15.10 0.83
C GLU A 60 5.76 -13.64 0.69
N GLN A 61 7.04 -13.43 0.34
CA GLN A 61 7.58 -12.08 0.14
C GLN A 61 6.99 -11.41 -1.11
N GLU A 62 6.88 -12.13 -2.23
CA GLU A 62 6.24 -11.58 -3.45
C GLU A 62 4.77 -11.22 -3.20
N ILE A 63 4.07 -12.00 -2.37
CA ILE A 63 2.70 -11.70 -1.94
C ILE A 63 2.65 -10.40 -1.12
N ILE A 64 3.57 -10.24 -0.16
CA ILE A 64 3.68 -9.02 0.66
C ILE A 64 3.94 -7.80 -0.23
N ASP A 65 4.95 -7.88 -1.09
CA ASP A 65 5.38 -6.77 -1.94
C ASP A 65 4.27 -6.35 -2.91
N PHE A 66 3.58 -7.33 -3.51
CA PHE A 66 2.43 -7.08 -4.38
C PHE A 66 1.34 -6.29 -3.67
N TYR A 67 0.90 -6.73 -2.49
CA TYR A 67 -0.19 -6.05 -1.80
C TYR A 67 0.22 -4.72 -1.17
N GLN A 68 1.47 -4.57 -0.73
CA GLN A 68 1.99 -3.28 -0.28
C GLN A 68 2.04 -2.26 -1.43
N SER A 69 2.37 -2.70 -2.64
CA SER A 69 2.38 -1.81 -3.81
C SER A 69 0.97 -1.35 -4.24
N ASN A 70 -0.07 -2.15 -3.98
CA ASN A 70 -1.44 -1.87 -4.39
C ASN A 70 -2.28 -1.17 -3.30
N TYR A 71 -2.11 -1.57 -2.03
CA TYR A 71 -2.92 -1.07 -0.92
C TYR A 71 -2.17 -0.11 0.01
N GLY A 72 -0.89 0.16 -0.27
CA GLY A 72 -0.04 1.02 0.53
C GLY A 72 0.58 0.31 1.73
N GLU A 73 0.95 1.07 2.76
CA GLU A 73 1.70 0.55 3.90
C GLU A 73 0.89 -0.47 4.73
N ILE A 74 1.57 -1.53 5.16
CA ILE A 74 0.99 -2.55 6.02
C ILE A 74 0.77 -1.96 7.41
N THR A 75 -0.48 -1.89 7.86
CA THR A 75 -0.81 -1.42 9.22
C THR A 75 -0.57 -2.49 10.28
N SER A 76 -0.61 -3.78 9.90
CA SER A 76 -0.27 -4.88 10.78
C SER A 76 0.19 -6.12 10.00
N GLN A 77 1.30 -6.70 10.42
CA GLN A 77 1.83 -7.97 9.91
C GLN A 77 2.05 -8.92 11.09
N THR A 78 1.31 -10.03 11.13
CA THR A 78 1.36 -10.97 12.26
C THR A 78 1.33 -12.42 11.78
N ARG A 79 1.86 -13.33 12.60
CA ARG A 79 1.76 -14.78 12.37
C ARG A 79 0.79 -15.38 13.38
N ILE A 80 -0.28 -16.03 12.93
CA ILE A 80 -1.28 -16.69 13.78
C ILE A 80 -1.39 -18.15 13.37
N LYS A 81 -1.00 -19.09 14.25
CA LYS A 81 -1.02 -20.54 13.96
C LYS A 81 -0.35 -20.91 12.63
N GLY A 82 0.79 -20.27 12.33
CA GLY A 82 1.55 -20.52 11.11
C GLY A 82 1.04 -19.81 9.85
N GLN A 83 -0.06 -19.04 9.94
CA GLN A 83 -0.57 -18.21 8.84
C GLN A 83 -0.04 -16.78 8.96
N LEU A 84 0.37 -16.19 7.85
CA LEU A 84 0.65 -14.77 7.76
C LEU A 84 -0.67 -14.01 7.63
N VAL A 85 -0.84 -12.97 8.45
CA VAL A 85 -1.99 -12.06 8.37
C VAL A 85 -1.45 -10.65 8.15
N LEU A 86 -1.79 -10.09 6.99
CA LEU A 86 -1.54 -8.71 6.63
C LEU A 86 -2.83 -7.91 6.80
N LYS A 87 -2.70 -6.70 7.32
CA LYS A 87 -3.77 -5.71 7.36
C LYS A 87 -3.30 -4.43 6.73
N PHE A 88 -4.18 -3.82 5.95
CA PHE A 88 -4.00 -2.50 5.37
C PHE A 88 -5.20 -1.65 5.76
N SER A 89 -4.99 -0.34 5.80
CA SER A 89 -6.06 0.64 5.90
C SER A 89 -5.96 1.52 4.68
N SER A 90 -6.99 1.48 3.83
CA SER A 90 -7.07 2.32 2.63
C SER A 90 -8.32 3.17 2.75
N GLU A 91 -8.14 4.45 3.06
CA GLU A 91 -9.23 5.43 3.23
C GLU A 91 -10.33 4.96 4.20
N SER A 92 -11.41 4.36 3.69
CA SER A 92 -12.56 3.85 4.46
C SER A 92 -12.60 2.33 4.60
N ASP A 93 -11.67 1.62 3.97
CA ASP A 93 -11.68 0.17 3.85
C ASP A 93 -10.65 -0.50 4.76
N ASN A 94 -11.08 -1.60 5.37
CA ASN A 94 -10.21 -2.48 6.14
C ASN A 94 -9.93 -3.74 5.31
N ILE A 95 -8.71 -3.82 4.79
CA ILE A 95 -8.26 -4.93 3.96
C ILE A 95 -7.50 -5.91 4.84
N ARG A 96 -7.91 -7.18 4.80
CA ARG A 96 -7.21 -8.28 5.45
C ARG A 96 -6.82 -9.31 4.41
N ILE A 97 -5.57 -9.72 4.46
CA ILE A 97 -5.02 -10.76 3.61
C ILE A 97 -4.43 -11.83 4.51
N ILE A 98 -4.90 -13.06 4.34
CA ILE A 98 -4.42 -14.22 5.08
C ILE A 98 -3.70 -15.11 4.08
N VAL A 99 -2.44 -15.43 4.38
CA VAL A 99 -1.61 -16.31 3.56
C VAL A 99 -1.30 -17.56 4.38
N SER A 100 -1.67 -18.70 3.82
CA SER A 100 -1.36 -20.01 4.39
C SER A 100 -0.68 -20.89 3.35
N ARG A 101 0.10 -21.87 3.80
CA ARG A 101 0.74 -22.83 2.89
C ARG A 101 -0.13 -24.08 2.77
N GLN A 102 -0.45 -24.48 1.54
CA GLN A 102 -1.11 -25.74 1.25
C GLN A 102 -0.26 -26.52 0.23
N SER A 103 0.34 -27.62 0.69
CA SER A 103 1.29 -28.41 -0.11
C SER A 103 2.44 -27.52 -0.63
N ASN A 104 2.59 -27.41 -1.95
CA ASN A 104 3.61 -26.63 -2.64
C ASN A 104 3.16 -25.22 -3.04
N LYS A 105 1.94 -24.79 -2.69
CA LYS A 105 1.39 -23.48 -3.03
C LYS A 105 1.03 -22.68 -1.78
N HIS A 106 0.83 -21.37 -1.96
CA HIS A 106 0.17 -20.54 -0.97
C HIS A 106 -1.31 -20.40 -1.31
N GLN A 107 -2.17 -20.52 -0.31
CA GLN A 107 -3.55 -20.04 -0.37
C GLN A 107 -3.57 -18.61 0.14
N VAL A 108 -4.29 -17.75 -0.56
CA VAL A 108 -4.50 -16.35 -0.21
C VAL A 108 -5.99 -16.10 -0.06
N ASP A 109 -6.38 -15.63 1.13
CA ASP A 109 -7.75 -15.24 1.44
C ASP A 109 -7.79 -13.73 1.67
N ILE A 110 -8.61 -13.03 0.88
CA ILE A 110 -8.80 -11.59 0.96
C ILE A 110 -10.19 -11.28 1.52
N LEU A 111 -10.24 -10.32 2.43
CA LEU A 111 -11.47 -9.72 2.93
C LEU A 111 -11.31 -8.19 2.95
N ILE A 112 -12.21 -7.48 2.26
CA ILE A 112 -12.30 -6.02 2.26
C ILE A 112 -13.67 -5.62 2.84
N ASN A 113 -13.66 -4.82 3.91
CA ASN A 113 -14.87 -4.27 4.54
C ASN A 113 -14.89 -2.75 4.43
#